data_AF-A0A363U6Z2-F1
#
_entry.id   AF-A0A363U6Z2-F1
#
_cell.length_a   1.000
_cell.length_b   1.000
_cell.length_c   1.000
_cell.angle_alpha   90.00
_cell.angle_beta   90.00
_cell.angle_gamma   90.00
#
_symmetry.space_group_name_H-M   'P 1'
#
loop_
_entity.id
_entity.type
_entity.pdbx_description
1 polymer ?
#
loop_
_entity_poly.entity_id
_entity_poly.type
_entity_poly.pdbx_seq_one_letter_code
_entity_poly.pdbx_strand_id
1 'polypeptide(L)'
;MIRSRKLQYADRVALQQADQAIRKDVLRALVEIITNSNDSYSRLEDAGVGVSGEIIIDVWRKRKNSVIRVRDFAEGMDDVHMDRVVGTYGEATSGLKEDKHVRGMWGRGLKDAIFGLGYGYVNSIRDGMLYRSSLLLKDGVPTFNLDDPVPATEEDRAKHGIPEGNGTEIEIIVSRPDVKMPQFDNLRNYLQRHFELRTIMGSPSRLIILRNFAGTDRIKDEHVLSYKPPRGEKVLDERFEIEGFPASAHLQLLRSKIQLSTRGEEGDYADAGLLVISGGTVVSLTMLKFENDPYASFFYGSIRCDYLHDLLKNDEPILTATRDGINWTLPFTRALKQAVEERIEPLVQIEREHALQDEQMKLDKRLRKKLDKTIRELNVIASSELTDKRTGPSDGKGIEPPPSGLGFVPERVYVQTGQTVTLTLRAYLSEKIQDGATVFVVSDNPEVDVLTPKVQVRALKDHPEVGVAKIQVEGKQVGNEGAVTAYLSDQKAQAMVQVRSRKEAIDDTQPRKHHGLFTDIRFDDRMDPRQRVYLDRVNSTIVIATAAPSVKRYLDGQHRLDTSVQGQVLLAELITEAVCREIARQGVESGRFLAPEGSEADAIQSHFIRLQNRYAHLIHDVIVTKE
;
A
#
# COMPACT_ATOMS: atom_id res chain seq x y z
N MET A 1 -54.82 -33.58 -3.86
CA MET A 1 -53.78 -33.00 -4.73
C MET A 1 -53.22 -31.75 -4.04
N ILE A 2 -51.94 -31.77 -3.66
CA ILE A 2 -51.27 -30.56 -3.17
C ILE A 2 -50.82 -29.77 -4.39
N ARG A 3 -51.40 -28.59 -4.63
CA ARG A 3 -50.96 -27.67 -5.69
C ARG A 3 -49.72 -26.94 -5.19
N SER A 4 -48.55 -27.39 -5.62
CA SER A 4 -47.30 -26.63 -5.51
C SER A 4 -47.26 -25.57 -6.62
N ARG A 5 -47.11 -24.30 -6.25
CA ARG A 5 -46.80 -23.19 -7.18
C ARG A 5 -45.37 -22.71 -6.93
N LYS A 6 -44.66 -22.30 -7.99
CA LYS A 6 -43.35 -21.63 -7.87
C LYS A 6 -43.58 -20.33 -7.08
N LEU A 7 -42.77 -20.08 -6.05
CA LEU A 7 -42.78 -18.79 -5.34
C LEU A 7 -42.42 -17.70 -6.36
N GLN A 8 -43.28 -16.69 -6.50
CA GLN A 8 -43.00 -15.54 -7.34
C GLN A 8 -41.97 -14.65 -6.62
N TYR A 9 -40.87 -14.36 -7.30
CA TYR A 9 -39.86 -13.42 -6.84
C TYR A 9 -40.48 -12.01 -6.87
N ALA A 10 -40.50 -11.32 -5.73
CA ALA A 10 -40.99 -9.94 -5.68
C ALA A 10 -39.87 -8.98 -6.11
N ASP A 11 -40.21 -7.95 -6.88
CA ASP A 11 -39.27 -6.93 -7.40
C ASP A 11 -38.42 -6.25 -6.30
N ARG A 12 -38.95 -6.21 -5.06
CA ARG A 12 -38.23 -5.73 -3.87
C ARG A 12 -36.98 -6.54 -3.52
N VAL A 13 -36.93 -7.81 -3.89
CA VAL A 13 -35.80 -8.70 -3.60
C VAL A 13 -34.59 -8.34 -4.46
N ALA A 14 -34.80 -7.95 -5.72
CA ALA A 14 -33.70 -7.53 -6.61
C ALA A 14 -32.99 -6.26 -6.09
N LEU A 15 -33.75 -5.27 -5.61
CA LEU A 15 -33.17 -4.08 -4.98
C LEU A 15 -32.46 -4.38 -3.66
N GLN A 16 -33.00 -5.29 -2.84
CA GLN A 16 -32.32 -5.73 -1.62
C GLN A 16 -31.03 -6.48 -1.92
N GLN A 17 -31.00 -7.30 -2.96
CA GLN A 17 -29.79 -8.00 -3.42
C GLN A 17 -28.73 -7.00 -3.91
N ALA A 18 -29.12 -6.04 -4.76
CA ALA A 18 -28.22 -4.98 -5.22
C ALA A 18 -27.66 -4.14 -4.06
N ASP A 19 -28.50 -3.80 -3.07
CA ASP A 19 -28.08 -3.07 -1.87
C ASP A 19 -27.11 -3.88 -1.01
N GLN A 20 -27.34 -5.18 -0.83
CA GLN A 20 -26.45 -6.05 -0.07
C GLN A 20 -25.11 -6.31 -0.79
N ALA A 21 -25.15 -6.40 -2.11
CA ALA A 21 -23.99 -6.62 -2.99
C ALA A 21 -23.05 -5.40 -3.02
N ILE A 22 -23.60 -4.23 -3.37
CA ILE A 22 -22.82 -3.01 -3.56
C ILE A 22 -22.60 -2.27 -2.24
N ARG A 23 -23.46 -2.47 -1.23
CA ARG A 23 -23.36 -1.83 0.09
C ARG A 23 -23.23 -0.32 0.02
N LYS A 24 -23.84 0.29 -1.00
CA LYS A 24 -23.80 1.75 -1.25
C LYS A 24 -22.38 2.28 -1.52
N ASP A 25 -21.49 1.41 -2.00
CA ASP A 25 -20.08 1.73 -2.25
C ASP A 25 -19.80 1.78 -3.76
N VAL A 26 -19.40 2.96 -4.22
CA VAL A 26 -19.00 3.21 -5.62
C VAL A 26 -17.83 2.33 -6.04
N LEU A 27 -16.89 2.05 -5.13
CA LEU A 27 -15.71 1.24 -5.44
C LEU A 27 -16.11 -0.19 -5.79
N ARG A 28 -17.06 -0.78 -5.07
CA ARG A 28 -17.56 -2.14 -5.33
C ARG A 28 -18.23 -2.25 -6.70
N ALA A 29 -18.98 -1.24 -7.12
CA ALA A 29 -19.57 -1.20 -8.45
C ALA A 29 -18.51 -1.08 -9.55
N LEU A 30 -17.51 -0.22 -9.36
CA LEU A 30 -16.42 -0.06 -10.33
C LEU A 30 -15.56 -1.31 -10.44
N VAL A 31 -15.24 -1.97 -9.33
CA VAL A 31 -14.51 -3.25 -9.33
C VAL A 31 -15.22 -4.23 -10.26
N GLU A 32 -16.53 -4.37 -10.11
CA GLU A 32 -17.33 -5.29 -10.92
C GLU A 32 -17.34 -4.95 -12.41
N ILE A 33 -17.43 -3.66 -12.76
CA ILE A 33 -17.44 -3.25 -14.17
C ILE A 33 -16.06 -3.44 -14.80
N ILE A 34 -14.98 -3.04 -14.11
CA ILE A 34 -13.60 -3.21 -14.60
C ILE A 34 -13.29 -4.68 -14.85
N THR A 35 -13.77 -5.57 -13.98
CA THR A 35 -13.53 -7.00 -14.12
C THR A 35 -14.34 -7.61 -15.25
N ASN A 36 -15.57 -7.14 -15.49
CA ASN A 36 -16.35 -7.57 -16.67
C ASN A 36 -15.66 -7.16 -17.98
N SER A 37 -15.10 -5.95 -18.05
CA SER A 37 -14.27 -5.52 -19.18
C SER A 37 -13.01 -6.39 -19.32
N ASN A 38 -12.32 -6.71 -18.22
CA ASN A 38 -11.17 -7.62 -18.24
C ASN A 38 -11.54 -9.02 -18.76
N ASP A 39 -12.69 -9.56 -18.37
CA ASP A 39 -13.13 -10.89 -18.81
C ASP A 39 -13.45 -10.89 -20.31
N SER A 40 -14.03 -9.81 -20.82
CA SER A 40 -14.26 -9.60 -22.26
C SER A 40 -12.95 -9.60 -23.05
N TYR A 41 -11.93 -8.88 -22.54
CA TYR A 41 -10.59 -8.94 -23.13
C TYR A 41 -9.95 -10.32 -23.02
N SER A 42 -10.11 -11.00 -21.89
CA SER A 42 -9.52 -12.33 -21.68
C SER A 42 -10.09 -13.37 -22.65
N ARG A 43 -11.40 -13.30 -22.98
CA ARG A 43 -12.01 -14.15 -24.01
C ARG A 43 -11.41 -13.94 -25.40
N LEU A 44 -11.15 -12.68 -25.77
CA LEU A 44 -10.51 -12.34 -27.04
C LEU A 44 -9.05 -12.84 -27.08
N GLU A 45 -8.31 -12.68 -25.98
CA GLU A 45 -6.94 -13.18 -25.86
C GLU A 45 -6.87 -14.71 -25.96
N ASP A 46 -7.79 -15.42 -25.30
CA ASP A 46 -7.94 -16.88 -25.39
C ASP A 46 -8.26 -17.35 -26.82
N ALA A 47 -8.99 -16.54 -27.58
CA ALA A 47 -9.26 -16.75 -29.00
C ALA A 47 -8.09 -16.36 -29.91
N GLY A 48 -6.97 -15.87 -29.36
CA GLY A 48 -5.79 -15.42 -30.10
C GLY A 48 -5.97 -14.09 -30.82
N VAL A 49 -6.99 -13.31 -30.44
CA VAL A 49 -7.26 -11.98 -31.02
C VAL A 49 -6.38 -10.94 -30.32
N GLY A 50 -5.72 -10.08 -31.09
CA GLY A 50 -4.97 -8.95 -30.55
C GLY A 50 -5.91 -7.92 -29.93
N VAL A 51 -5.64 -7.52 -28.68
CA VAL A 51 -6.49 -6.59 -27.93
C VAL A 51 -5.70 -5.36 -27.45
N SER A 52 -6.39 -4.24 -27.26
CA SER A 52 -5.79 -3.06 -26.62
C SER A 52 -5.65 -3.22 -25.10
N GLY A 53 -6.57 -3.97 -24.48
CA GLY A 53 -6.68 -4.09 -23.02
C GLY A 53 -7.05 -2.78 -22.33
N GLU A 54 -7.54 -1.78 -23.06
CA GLU A 54 -7.81 -0.43 -22.57
C GLU A 54 -9.19 -0.34 -21.89
N ILE A 55 -9.22 0.14 -20.66
CA ILE A 55 -10.44 0.38 -19.89
C ILE A 55 -10.40 1.82 -19.39
N ILE A 56 -11.34 2.65 -19.83
CA ILE A 56 -11.42 4.07 -19.46
C ILE A 56 -12.57 4.26 -18.47
N ILE A 57 -12.28 4.93 -17.36
CA ILE A 57 -13.22 5.28 -16.30
C ILE A 57 -13.31 6.80 -16.24
N ASP A 58 -14.42 7.36 -16.70
CA ASP A 58 -14.69 8.79 -16.64
C ASP A 58 -15.61 9.12 -15.46
N VAL A 59 -15.26 10.15 -14.71
CA VAL A 59 -15.99 10.59 -13.51
C VAL A 59 -16.39 12.05 -13.63
N TRP A 60 -17.70 12.30 -13.57
CA TRP A 60 -18.28 13.64 -13.41
C TRP A 60 -18.87 13.78 -12.01
N ARG A 61 -18.08 14.30 -11.08
CA ARG A 61 -18.52 14.52 -9.70
C ARG A 61 -19.45 15.73 -9.61
N LYS A 62 -20.68 15.51 -9.17
CA LYS A 62 -21.72 16.53 -8.99
C LYS A 62 -22.28 16.46 -7.56
N ARG A 63 -22.95 17.54 -7.10
CA ARG A 63 -23.59 17.56 -5.77
C ARG A 63 -24.69 16.50 -5.65
N LYS A 64 -25.39 16.23 -6.75
CA LYS A 64 -26.37 15.15 -6.93
C LYS A 64 -26.17 14.57 -8.32
N ASN A 65 -26.53 13.30 -8.52
CA ASN A 65 -26.47 12.63 -9.82
C ASN A 65 -25.06 12.72 -10.42
N SER A 66 -24.04 12.35 -9.64
CA SER A 66 -22.69 12.17 -10.19
C SER A 66 -22.76 11.08 -11.26
N VAL A 67 -21.95 11.22 -12.30
CA VAL A 67 -21.93 10.26 -13.41
C VAL A 67 -20.61 9.52 -13.38
N ILE A 68 -20.69 8.20 -13.54
CA ILE A 68 -19.55 7.32 -13.74
C ILE A 68 -19.78 6.65 -15.09
N ARG A 69 -18.80 6.73 -15.98
CA ARG A 69 -18.81 6.01 -17.24
C ARG A 69 -17.61 5.09 -17.29
N VAL A 70 -17.82 3.83 -17.62
CA VAL A 70 -16.72 2.88 -17.86
C VAL A 70 -16.89 2.34 -19.26
N ARG A 71 -15.79 2.28 -20.01
CA ARG A 71 -15.81 1.83 -21.40
C ARG A 71 -14.58 1.02 -21.71
N ASP A 72 -14.81 -0.03 -22.49
CA ASP A 72 -13.78 -0.89 -23.05
C ASP A 72 -13.95 -1.00 -24.57
N PHE A 73 -12.94 -1.59 -25.19
CA PHE A 73 -12.86 -1.84 -26.64
C PHE A 73 -12.67 -3.33 -26.90
N ALA A 74 -13.41 -4.16 -26.16
CA ALA A 74 -13.36 -5.61 -26.26
C ALA A 74 -14.43 -6.12 -27.25
N GLU A 75 -15.12 -7.22 -26.95
CA GLU A 75 -15.92 -7.95 -27.95
C GLU A 75 -17.25 -7.26 -28.33
N GLY A 76 -17.81 -6.46 -27.43
CA GLY A 76 -19.15 -5.88 -27.55
C GLY A 76 -20.29 -6.91 -27.44
N MET A 77 -21.52 -6.44 -27.26
CA MET A 77 -22.72 -7.27 -27.11
C MET A 77 -23.76 -6.92 -28.16
N ASP A 78 -24.42 -7.94 -28.71
CA ASP A 78 -25.65 -7.78 -29.48
C ASP A 78 -26.88 -7.77 -28.56
N ASP A 79 -28.07 -7.60 -29.13
CA ASP A 79 -29.35 -7.54 -28.44
C ASP A 79 -29.68 -8.85 -27.70
N VAL A 80 -29.47 -10.00 -28.34
CA VAL A 80 -29.70 -11.33 -27.75
C VAL A 80 -28.78 -11.54 -26.55
N HIS A 81 -27.50 -11.23 -26.68
CA HIS A 81 -26.55 -11.33 -25.59
C HIS A 81 -26.89 -10.34 -24.48
N MET A 82 -27.24 -9.10 -24.81
CA MET A 82 -27.58 -8.05 -23.84
C MET A 82 -28.83 -8.38 -23.03
N ASP A 83 -29.91 -8.85 -23.66
CA ASP A 83 -31.12 -9.30 -22.96
C ASP A 83 -30.82 -10.47 -22.01
N ARG A 84 -30.01 -11.41 -22.48
CA ARG A 84 -29.59 -12.58 -21.72
C ARG A 84 -28.77 -12.22 -20.49
N VAL A 85 -27.72 -11.39 -20.63
CA VAL A 85 -26.79 -11.08 -19.52
C VAL A 85 -27.25 -9.91 -18.65
N VAL A 86 -27.91 -8.91 -19.24
CA VAL A 86 -28.39 -7.70 -18.55
C VAL A 86 -29.85 -7.84 -18.14
N GLY A 87 -30.73 -8.31 -19.01
CA GLY A 87 -32.19 -8.35 -18.79
C GLY A 87 -32.69 -9.40 -17.78
N THR A 88 -32.00 -10.54 -17.62
CA THR A 88 -32.52 -11.66 -16.82
C THR A 88 -31.96 -11.71 -15.39
N TYR A 89 -32.79 -11.59 -14.34
CA TYR A 89 -32.38 -11.71 -12.94
C TYR A 89 -32.54 -13.15 -12.42
N GLY A 90 -31.47 -13.76 -11.90
CA GLY A 90 -31.57 -14.99 -11.09
C GLY A 90 -31.77 -16.31 -11.84
N GLU A 91 -31.79 -16.35 -13.17
CA GLU A 91 -31.66 -17.60 -13.91
C GLU A 91 -30.19 -17.87 -14.19
N ALA A 92 -29.73 -19.10 -13.89
CA ALA A 92 -28.43 -19.60 -14.33
C ALA A 92 -28.45 -19.57 -15.85
N THR A 93 -27.86 -18.53 -16.43
CA THR A 93 -27.93 -18.30 -17.85
C THR A 93 -27.10 -19.39 -18.51
N SER A 94 -27.77 -20.36 -19.15
CA SER A 94 -27.17 -21.61 -19.63
C SER A 94 -25.93 -21.41 -20.51
N GLY A 95 -25.85 -20.30 -21.25
CA GLY A 95 -24.66 -19.92 -22.03
C GLY A 95 -23.46 -19.44 -21.20
N LEU A 96 -23.66 -18.92 -19.98
CA LEU A 96 -22.56 -18.51 -19.08
C LEU A 96 -21.82 -19.72 -18.47
N LYS A 97 -22.43 -20.92 -18.47
CA LYS A 97 -21.79 -22.15 -17.97
C LYS A 97 -20.72 -22.69 -18.95
N GLU A 98 -20.84 -22.36 -20.24
CA GLU A 98 -19.91 -22.83 -21.28
C GLU A 98 -18.65 -21.93 -21.40
N ASP A 99 -18.77 -20.65 -21.04
CA ASP A 99 -17.66 -19.71 -21.10
C ASP A 99 -16.62 -19.97 -20.00
N LYS A 100 -15.33 -19.90 -20.36
CA LYS A 100 -14.19 -20.24 -19.48
C LYS A 100 -13.94 -19.22 -18.36
N HIS A 101 -14.46 -18.00 -18.48
CA HIS A 101 -14.08 -16.85 -17.66
C HIS A 101 -15.25 -16.11 -16.97
N VAL A 102 -16.41 -16.74 -16.75
CA VAL A 102 -17.58 -15.98 -16.28
C VAL A 102 -17.54 -15.67 -14.78
N ARG A 103 -17.14 -14.44 -14.46
CA ARG A 103 -17.28 -13.80 -13.13
C ARG A 103 -18.72 -13.65 -12.65
N GLY A 104 -19.71 -13.61 -13.54
CA GLY A 104 -21.14 -13.59 -13.17
C GLY A 104 -21.56 -14.73 -12.24
N MET A 105 -20.81 -15.84 -12.23
CA MET A 105 -20.99 -16.94 -11.27
C MET A 105 -20.35 -16.64 -9.90
N TRP A 106 -19.23 -15.89 -9.87
CA TRP A 106 -18.42 -15.55 -8.70
C TRP A 106 -18.98 -14.40 -7.85
N GLY A 107 -19.89 -13.60 -8.41
CA GLY A 107 -20.82 -12.76 -7.67
C GLY A 107 -20.72 -11.24 -7.85
N ARG A 108 -21.87 -10.58 -7.60
CA ARG A 108 -22.28 -9.20 -7.92
C ARG A 108 -22.36 -8.98 -9.43
N GLY A 109 -23.55 -8.86 -9.98
CA GLY A 109 -23.71 -8.65 -11.43
C GLY A 109 -23.62 -7.17 -11.80
N LEU A 110 -23.44 -6.89 -13.09
CA LEU A 110 -23.59 -5.54 -13.68
C LEU A 110 -24.88 -4.84 -13.20
N LYS A 111 -25.98 -5.58 -13.08
CA LYS A 111 -27.25 -5.10 -12.52
C LYS A 111 -27.12 -4.59 -11.08
N ASP A 112 -26.43 -5.33 -10.23
CA ASP A 112 -26.20 -4.94 -8.83
C ASP A 112 -25.41 -3.64 -8.79
N ALA A 113 -24.35 -3.53 -9.60
CA ALA A 113 -23.52 -2.33 -9.72
C ALA A 113 -24.35 -1.08 -10.10
N ILE A 114 -25.25 -1.21 -11.07
CA ILE A 114 -26.10 -0.11 -11.53
C ILE A 114 -27.18 0.25 -10.49
N PHE A 115 -28.01 -0.71 -10.08
CA PHE A 115 -29.13 -0.44 -9.16
C PHE A 115 -28.67 -0.11 -7.74
N GLY A 116 -27.50 -0.62 -7.32
CA GLY A 116 -26.88 -0.31 -6.04
C GLY A 116 -26.43 1.15 -5.92
N LEU A 117 -26.21 1.84 -7.05
CA LEU A 117 -25.83 3.26 -7.09
C LEU A 117 -26.95 4.18 -7.60
N GLY A 118 -27.91 3.64 -8.35
CA GLY A 118 -29.03 4.38 -8.90
C GLY A 118 -29.63 3.71 -10.13
N TYR A 119 -29.36 4.29 -11.29
CA TYR A 119 -29.81 3.80 -12.59
C TYR A 119 -28.71 4.03 -13.63
N GLY A 120 -28.82 3.38 -14.78
CA GLY A 120 -27.76 3.43 -15.77
C GLY A 120 -28.14 2.90 -17.13
N TYR A 121 -27.17 2.97 -18.03
CA TYR A 121 -27.29 2.61 -19.43
C TYR A 121 -26.13 1.69 -19.81
N VAL A 122 -26.42 0.75 -20.70
CA VAL A 122 -25.41 -0.09 -21.33
C VAL A 122 -25.52 0.15 -22.83
N ASN A 123 -24.47 0.71 -23.43
CA ASN A 123 -24.36 0.93 -24.85
C ASN A 123 -23.23 0.06 -25.37
N SER A 124 -23.47 -0.74 -26.40
CA SER A 124 -22.45 -1.58 -26.98
C SER A 124 -22.43 -1.45 -28.49
N ILE A 125 -21.23 -1.34 -29.04
CA ILE A 125 -21.03 -1.39 -30.49
C ILE A 125 -20.43 -2.74 -30.82
N ARG A 126 -21.08 -3.46 -31.74
CA ARG A 126 -20.61 -4.75 -32.24
C ARG A 126 -20.92 -4.85 -33.72
N ASP A 127 -19.90 -5.19 -34.51
CA ASP A 127 -20.02 -5.45 -35.95
C ASP A 127 -20.70 -4.30 -36.71
N GLY A 128 -20.43 -3.05 -36.29
CA GLY A 128 -20.97 -1.83 -36.90
C GLY A 128 -22.38 -1.45 -36.46
N MET A 129 -23.00 -2.19 -35.53
CA MET A 129 -24.31 -1.90 -34.96
C MET A 129 -24.19 -1.40 -33.52
N LEU A 130 -25.05 -0.46 -33.12
CA LEU A 130 -25.21 0.05 -31.77
C LEU A 130 -26.42 -0.63 -31.11
N TYR A 131 -26.15 -1.22 -29.95
CA TYR A 131 -27.12 -1.89 -29.08
C TYR A 131 -27.22 -1.11 -27.76
N ARG A 132 -28.44 -0.80 -27.33
CA ARG A 132 -28.66 0.01 -26.12
C ARG A 132 -29.67 -0.64 -25.19
N SER A 133 -29.33 -0.68 -23.92
CA SER A 133 -30.29 -0.95 -22.86
C SER A 133 -30.23 0.07 -21.74
N SER A 134 -31.34 0.18 -21.01
CA SER A 134 -31.49 1.03 -19.83
C SER A 134 -31.97 0.23 -18.63
N LEU A 135 -31.35 0.46 -17.48
CA LEU A 135 -31.75 -0.09 -16.19
C LEU A 135 -32.24 1.06 -15.32
N LEU A 136 -33.56 1.19 -15.21
CA LEU A 136 -34.25 2.33 -14.59
C LEU A 136 -35.07 1.91 -13.39
N LEU A 137 -35.42 2.87 -12.52
CA LEU A 137 -36.41 2.69 -11.47
C LEU A 137 -37.71 3.41 -11.87
N LYS A 138 -38.72 2.67 -12.30
CA LYS A 138 -40.07 3.20 -12.58
C LYS A 138 -40.96 2.90 -11.38
N ASP A 139 -41.42 3.92 -10.67
CA ASP A 139 -42.24 3.80 -9.45
C ASP A 139 -41.65 2.86 -8.37
N GLY A 140 -40.31 2.83 -8.26
CA GLY A 140 -39.59 1.97 -7.32
C GLY A 140 -39.40 0.52 -7.79
N VAL A 141 -39.77 0.21 -9.04
CA VAL A 141 -39.59 -1.10 -9.67
C VAL A 141 -38.39 -1.07 -10.62
N PRO A 142 -37.40 -1.97 -10.44
CA PRO A 142 -36.31 -2.17 -11.41
C PRO A 142 -36.87 -2.56 -12.77
N THR A 143 -36.58 -1.76 -13.78
CA THR A 143 -37.04 -1.97 -15.15
C THR A 143 -35.84 -2.04 -16.09
N PHE A 144 -35.82 -3.07 -16.93
CA PHE A 144 -34.92 -3.19 -18.07
C PHE A 144 -35.68 -2.81 -19.34
N ASN A 145 -35.12 -1.93 -20.17
CA ASN A 145 -35.60 -1.71 -21.53
C ASN A 145 -34.44 -1.93 -22.50
N LEU A 146 -34.72 -2.59 -23.62
CA LEU A 146 -33.81 -2.83 -24.72
C LEU A 146 -34.35 -2.08 -25.94
N ASP A 147 -33.51 -1.26 -26.56
CA ASP A 147 -33.85 -0.51 -27.77
C ASP A 147 -33.57 -1.38 -29.01
N ASP A 148 -34.26 -1.10 -30.12
CA ASP A 148 -33.96 -1.74 -31.40
C ASP A 148 -32.53 -1.41 -31.85
N PRO A 149 -31.77 -2.39 -32.39
CA PRO A 149 -30.42 -2.14 -32.89
C PRO A 149 -30.42 -1.15 -34.04
N VAL A 150 -29.50 -0.19 -34.00
CA VAL A 150 -29.31 0.81 -35.08
C VAL A 150 -27.89 0.75 -35.63
N PRO A 151 -27.65 1.08 -36.91
CA PRO A 151 -26.29 1.24 -37.41
C PRO A 151 -25.52 2.27 -36.60
N ALA A 152 -24.29 1.95 -36.19
CA ALA A 152 -23.44 2.85 -35.41
C ALA A 152 -22.85 3.94 -36.31
N THR A 153 -23.38 5.15 -36.21
CA THR A 153 -22.87 6.32 -36.95
C THR A 153 -21.55 6.84 -36.36
N GLU A 154 -20.83 7.68 -37.11
CA GLU A 154 -19.65 8.38 -36.56
C GLU A 154 -20.00 9.24 -35.34
N GLU A 155 -21.20 9.84 -35.33
CA GLU A 155 -21.71 10.62 -34.19
C GLU A 155 -21.95 9.73 -32.96
N ASP A 156 -22.55 8.55 -33.15
CA ASP A 156 -22.76 7.58 -32.06
C ASP A 156 -21.42 7.09 -31.51
N ARG A 157 -20.47 6.76 -32.41
CA ARG A 157 -19.12 6.34 -32.04
C ARG A 157 -18.40 7.41 -31.25
N ALA A 158 -18.48 8.68 -31.66
CA ALA A 158 -17.90 9.79 -30.91
C ALA A 158 -18.59 9.98 -29.55
N LYS A 159 -19.92 9.87 -29.48
CA LYS A 159 -20.72 10.05 -28.26
C LYS A 159 -20.41 9.01 -27.19
N HIS A 160 -20.33 7.73 -27.56
CA HIS A 160 -19.95 6.64 -26.65
C HIS A 160 -18.41 6.52 -26.54
N GLY A 161 -17.71 7.22 -27.42
CA GLY A 161 -16.26 7.30 -27.54
C GLY A 161 -15.61 5.96 -27.87
N ILE A 162 -16.27 5.15 -28.69
CA ILE A 162 -15.73 3.94 -29.30
C ILE A 162 -15.50 4.28 -30.78
N PRO A 163 -14.39 4.98 -31.11
CA PRO A 163 -14.19 5.53 -32.45
C PRO A 163 -14.06 4.44 -33.51
N GLU A 164 -13.50 3.28 -33.13
CA GLU A 164 -13.25 2.16 -34.03
C GLU A 164 -13.55 0.83 -33.33
N GLY A 165 -13.79 -0.21 -34.13
CA GLY A 165 -14.01 -1.56 -33.64
C GLY A 165 -15.29 -1.74 -32.81
N ASN A 166 -15.25 -2.78 -31.97
CA ASN A 166 -16.28 -3.15 -31.02
C ASN A 166 -15.95 -2.59 -29.64
N GLY A 167 -16.96 -2.53 -28.77
CA GLY A 167 -16.77 -2.12 -27.39
C GLY A 167 -18.07 -1.99 -26.62
N THR A 168 -17.95 -1.76 -25.33
CA THR A 168 -19.08 -1.54 -24.43
C THR A 168 -18.81 -0.32 -23.57
N GLU A 169 -19.84 0.51 -23.39
CA GLU A 169 -19.88 1.67 -22.51
C GLU A 169 -21.02 1.50 -21.51
N ILE A 170 -20.68 1.57 -20.23
CA ILE A 170 -21.61 1.50 -19.11
C ILE A 170 -21.62 2.87 -18.43
N GLU A 171 -22.79 3.51 -18.41
CA GLU A 171 -23.02 4.76 -17.71
C GLU A 171 -23.86 4.52 -16.47
N ILE A 172 -23.42 5.01 -15.31
CA ILE A 172 -24.15 4.96 -14.05
C ILE A 172 -24.38 6.38 -13.55
N ILE A 173 -25.65 6.69 -13.31
CA ILE A 173 -26.06 7.90 -12.62
C ILE A 173 -26.23 7.58 -11.14
N VAL A 174 -25.28 8.07 -10.33
CA VAL A 174 -25.29 7.96 -8.87
C VAL A 174 -26.36 8.90 -8.30
N SER A 175 -27.60 8.43 -8.35
CA SER A 175 -28.81 9.18 -8.01
C SER A 175 -29.33 8.89 -6.61
N ARG A 176 -28.84 7.82 -5.98
CA ARG A 176 -29.21 7.46 -4.61
C ARG A 176 -28.70 8.49 -3.60
N PRO A 177 -29.56 9.05 -2.73
CA PRO A 177 -29.18 10.10 -1.80
C PRO A 177 -28.27 9.61 -0.66
N ASP A 178 -28.28 8.30 -0.39
CA ASP A 178 -27.49 7.63 0.64
C ASP A 178 -26.13 7.12 0.13
N VAL A 179 -25.84 7.30 -1.15
CA VAL A 179 -24.55 6.98 -1.77
C VAL A 179 -23.75 8.27 -1.92
N LYS A 180 -22.50 8.28 -1.44
CA LYS A 180 -21.59 9.42 -1.58
C LYS A 180 -20.50 9.12 -2.60
N MET A 181 -20.36 10.01 -3.58
CA MET A 181 -19.25 9.93 -4.53
C MET A 181 -17.91 10.26 -3.82
N PRO A 182 -16.93 9.34 -3.80
CA PRO A 182 -15.61 9.59 -3.22
C PRO A 182 -14.92 10.80 -3.87
N GLN A 183 -13.93 11.35 -3.17
CA GLN A 183 -12.99 12.29 -3.80
C GLN A 183 -12.17 11.54 -4.85
N PHE A 184 -11.76 12.24 -5.91
CA PHE A 184 -11.07 11.63 -7.05
C PHE A 184 -9.78 10.90 -6.63
N ASP A 185 -8.96 11.53 -5.78
CA ASP A 185 -7.73 10.91 -5.28
C ASP A 185 -7.99 9.68 -4.41
N ASN A 186 -9.07 9.70 -3.62
CA ASN A 186 -9.48 8.53 -2.83
C ASN A 186 -9.93 7.40 -3.76
N LEU A 187 -10.70 7.72 -4.81
CA LEU A 187 -11.15 6.75 -5.79
C LEU A 187 -9.95 6.08 -6.48
N ARG A 188 -8.98 6.88 -6.94
CA ARG A 188 -7.70 6.42 -7.50
C ARG A 188 -6.98 5.49 -6.53
N ASN A 189 -6.76 5.91 -5.29
CA ASN A 189 -6.02 5.13 -4.30
C ASN A 189 -6.70 3.79 -4.01
N TYR A 190 -7.99 3.81 -3.67
CA TYR A 190 -8.69 2.59 -3.26
C TYR A 190 -8.89 1.60 -4.41
N LEU A 191 -9.13 2.06 -5.65
CA LEU A 191 -9.20 1.18 -6.81
C LEU A 191 -7.87 0.44 -7.02
N GLN A 192 -6.74 1.14 -6.95
CA GLN A 192 -5.41 0.53 -7.13
C GLN A 192 -5.08 -0.52 -6.06
N ARG A 193 -5.60 -0.35 -4.85
CA ARG A 193 -5.30 -1.24 -3.72
C ARG A 193 -6.31 -2.38 -3.55
N HIS A 194 -7.47 -2.30 -4.20
CA HIS A 194 -8.54 -3.28 -4.05
C HIS A 194 -8.09 -4.67 -4.51
N PHE A 195 -8.24 -5.68 -3.65
CA PHE A 195 -7.65 -7.00 -3.88
C PHE A 195 -8.08 -7.66 -5.21
N GLU A 196 -9.35 -7.52 -5.60
CA GLU A 196 -9.90 -8.09 -6.84
C GLU A 196 -9.27 -7.51 -8.11
N LEU A 197 -8.71 -6.30 -8.05
CA LEU A 197 -8.14 -5.62 -9.21
C LEU A 197 -6.63 -5.79 -9.32
N ARG A 198 -5.96 -6.37 -8.31
CA ARG A 198 -4.49 -6.47 -8.25
C ARG A 198 -3.88 -7.24 -9.41
N THR A 199 -4.49 -8.35 -9.79
CA THR A 199 -4.01 -9.17 -10.93
C THR A 199 -4.25 -8.47 -12.27
N ILE A 200 -5.33 -7.70 -12.37
CA ILE A 200 -5.69 -6.92 -13.57
C ILE A 200 -4.74 -5.73 -13.71
N MET A 201 -4.62 -4.90 -12.67
CA MET A 201 -3.77 -3.70 -12.63
C MET A 201 -2.28 -3.99 -12.56
N GLY A 202 -1.90 -5.21 -12.19
CA GLY A 202 -0.52 -5.69 -12.26
C GLY A 202 -0.16 -6.32 -13.62
N SER A 203 -1.14 -6.50 -14.52
CA SER A 203 -0.91 -7.08 -15.84
C SER A 203 -0.47 -5.99 -16.83
N PRO A 204 0.62 -6.22 -17.61
CA PRO A 204 1.00 -5.31 -18.69
C PRO A 204 0.00 -5.33 -19.86
N SER A 205 -0.88 -6.34 -19.94
CA SER A 205 -1.90 -6.47 -20.98
C SER A 205 -3.15 -5.64 -20.71
N ARG A 206 -3.19 -4.83 -19.65
CA ARG A 206 -4.33 -4.00 -19.29
C ARG A 206 -3.87 -2.57 -19.06
N LEU A 207 -4.56 -1.62 -19.69
CA LEU A 207 -4.35 -0.18 -19.53
C LEU A 207 -5.62 0.42 -18.95
N ILE A 208 -5.61 0.67 -17.63
CA ILE A 208 -6.77 1.24 -16.94
C ILE A 208 -6.54 2.73 -16.71
N ILE A 209 -7.40 3.57 -17.26
CA ILE A 209 -7.28 5.03 -17.21
C ILE A 209 -8.45 5.60 -16.42
N LEU A 210 -8.17 6.40 -15.39
CA LEU A 210 -9.16 7.11 -14.59
C LEU A 210 -9.09 8.61 -14.89
N ARG A 211 -10.22 9.20 -15.31
CA ARG A 211 -10.34 10.61 -15.70
C ARG A 211 -11.37 11.34 -14.83
N ASN A 212 -10.97 12.51 -14.34
CA ASN A 212 -11.85 13.45 -13.66
C ASN A 212 -12.28 14.54 -14.62
N PHE A 213 -13.59 14.75 -14.78
CA PHE A 213 -14.12 15.81 -15.64
C PHE A 213 -14.59 17.02 -14.83
N ALA A 214 -14.33 18.21 -15.38
CA ALA A 214 -14.86 19.48 -14.90
C ALA A 214 -15.77 20.10 -15.99
N GLY A 215 -17.09 20.05 -15.78
CA GLY A 215 -18.05 20.42 -16.82
C GLY A 215 -18.38 19.22 -17.71
N THR A 216 -18.74 19.44 -18.98
CA THR A 216 -19.11 18.35 -19.90
C THR A 216 -17.88 17.62 -20.44
N ASP A 217 -16.94 18.36 -21.04
CA ASP A 217 -15.91 17.74 -21.91
C ASP A 217 -14.47 18.04 -21.49
N ARG A 218 -14.27 18.81 -20.42
CA ARG A 218 -12.91 19.17 -19.96
C ARG A 218 -12.41 18.15 -18.94
N ILE A 219 -11.40 17.39 -19.34
CA ILE A 219 -10.60 16.57 -18.43
C ILE A 219 -9.80 17.50 -17.51
N LYS A 220 -10.00 17.34 -16.20
CA LYS A 220 -9.29 18.09 -15.16
C LYS A 220 -8.04 17.34 -14.71
N ASP A 221 -8.19 16.04 -14.44
CA ASP A 221 -7.14 15.17 -13.91
C ASP A 221 -7.26 13.81 -14.65
N GLU A 222 -6.12 13.19 -14.97
CA GLU A 222 -6.07 11.86 -15.60
C GLU A 222 -4.94 11.03 -14.96
N HIS A 223 -5.23 9.77 -14.66
CA HIS A 223 -4.23 8.84 -14.13
C HIS A 223 -4.38 7.45 -14.75
N VAL A 224 -3.24 6.86 -15.11
CA VAL A 224 -3.15 5.42 -15.36
C VAL A 224 -3.09 4.72 -14.01
N LEU A 225 -4.04 3.81 -13.78
CA LEU A 225 -4.11 2.99 -12.57
C LEU A 225 -3.19 1.78 -12.73
N SER A 226 -2.41 1.49 -11.69
CA SER A 226 -1.53 0.33 -11.66
C SER A 226 -1.39 -0.23 -10.25
N TYR A 227 -1.00 -1.49 -10.14
CA TYR A 227 -0.70 -2.13 -8.86
C TYR A 227 0.68 -2.77 -8.88
N LYS A 228 1.45 -2.52 -7.81
CA LYS A 228 2.67 -3.25 -7.50
C LYS A 228 2.52 -3.93 -6.14
N PRO A 229 2.75 -5.25 -6.04
CA PRO A 229 2.71 -5.91 -4.75
C PRO A 229 3.80 -5.35 -3.83
N PRO A 230 3.66 -5.53 -2.50
CA PRO A 230 4.72 -5.20 -1.56
C PRO A 230 6.06 -5.82 -1.95
N ARG A 231 7.16 -5.22 -1.49
CA ARG A 231 8.49 -5.81 -1.65
C ARG A 231 8.66 -6.96 -0.66
N GLY A 232 8.99 -8.14 -1.16
CA GLY A 232 9.18 -9.33 -0.35
C GLY A 232 10.02 -10.40 -1.02
N GLU A 233 10.49 -11.35 -0.22
CA GLU A 233 11.24 -12.52 -0.64
C GLU A 233 10.29 -13.71 -0.78
N LYS A 234 10.42 -14.49 -1.85
CA LYS A 234 9.60 -15.68 -2.03
C LYS A 234 10.08 -16.79 -1.09
N VAL A 235 9.22 -17.17 -0.15
CA VAL A 235 9.50 -18.19 0.87
C VAL A 235 8.83 -19.52 0.58
N LEU A 236 7.81 -19.54 -0.29
CA LEU A 236 7.11 -20.75 -0.70
C LEU A 236 6.58 -20.64 -2.13
N ASP A 237 6.72 -21.71 -2.92
CA ASP A 237 6.22 -21.83 -4.30
C ASP A 237 6.01 -23.31 -4.63
N GLU A 238 4.82 -23.85 -4.36
CA GLU A 238 4.58 -25.28 -4.48
C GLU A 238 3.20 -25.64 -5.04
N ARG A 239 3.15 -26.71 -5.84
CA ARG A 239 1.90 -27.35 -6.27
C ARG A 239 1.66 -28.61 -5.46
N PHE A 240 0.42 -28.82 -5.05
CA PHE A 240 0.04 -29.99 -4.26
C PHE A 240 -1.38 -30.45 -4.59
N GLU A 241 -1.63 -31.74 -4.40
CA GLU A 241 -2.95 -32.35 -4.54
C GLU A 241 -3.80 -32.11 -3.29
N ILE A 242 -5.12 -32.01 -3.48
CA ILE A 242 -6.09 -31.86 -2.40
C ILE A 242 -6.63 -33.23 -2.02
N GLU A 243 -6.36 -33.67 -0.79
CA GLU A 243 -6.77 -34.98 -0.32
C GLU A 243 -8.28 -35.20 -0.44
N GLY A 244 -8.67 -36.31 -1.06
CA GLY A 244 -10.07 -36.68 -1.26
C GLY A 244 -10.74 -36.04 -2.48
N PHE A 245 -10.03 -35.24 -3.27
CA PHE A 245 -10.57 -34.56 -4.45
C PHE A 245 -9.66 -34.69 -5.67
N PRO A 246 -10.21 -34.73 -6.90
CA PRO A 246 -9.42 -34.74 -8.13
C PRO A 246 -8.95 -33.32 -8.48
N ALA A 247 -8.24 -32.68 -7.56
CA ALA A 247 -7.90 -31.27 -7.65
C ALA A 247 -6.50 -31.00 -7.10
N SER A 248 -5.79 -30.07 -7.72
CA SER A 248 -4.53 -29.54 -7.23
C SER A 248 -4.63 -28.03 -7.00
N ALA A 249 -3.78 -27.53 -6.11
CA ALA A 249 -3.62 -26.11 -5.84
C ALA A 249 -2.14 -25.70 -5.97
N HIS A 250 -1.92 -24.44 -6.36
CA HIS A 250 -0.60 -23.82 -6.39
C HIS A 250 -0.55 -22.70 -5.34
N LEU A 251 0.31 -22.86 -4.33
CA LEU A 251 0.52 -21.88 -3.28
C LEU A 251 1.83 -21.13 -3.52
N GLN A 252 1.75 -19.81 -3.55
CA GLN A 252 2.90 -18.92 -3.54
C GLN A 252 2.81 -18.00 -2.34
N LEU A 253 3.89 -17.93 -1.55
CA LEU A 253 4.00 -17.07 -0.37
C LEU A 253 5.28 -16.26 -0.43
N LEU A 254 5.16 -14.96 -0.19
CA LEU A 254 6.26 -14.02 -0.06
C LEU A 254 6.25 -13.41 1.34
N ARG A 255 7.45 -13.12 1.84
CA ARG A 255 7.69 -12.50 3.14
C ARG A 255 8.23 -11.09 2.95
N SER A 256 7.51 -10.11 3.49
CA SER A 256 7.92 -8.72 3.56
C SER A 256 8.92 -8.49 4.71
N LYS A 257 9.80 -7.50 4.56
CA LYS A 257 10.68 -7.04 5.65
C LYS A 257 9.97 -6.19 6.70
N ILE A 258 8.79 -5.67 6.36
CA ILE A 258 7.95 -4.85 7.24
C ILE A 258 6.59 -5.50 7.41
N GLN A 259 5.92 -5.19 8.52
CA GLN A 259 4.52 -5.60 8.70
C GLN A 259 3.62 -4.91 7.67
N LEU A 260 2.76 -5.70 7.05
CA LEU A 260 1.75 -5.25 6.11
C LEU A 260 0.42 -5.04 6.84
N SER A 261 -0.48 -4.27 6.22
CA SER A 261 -1.83 -4.11 6.72
C SER A 261 -2.61 -5.41 6.57
N THR A 262 -3.32 -5.80 7.61
CA THR A 262 -4.18 -7.00 7.62
C THR A 262 -5.60 -6.65 7.20
N ARG A 263 -6.43 -7.66 6.87
CA ARG A 263 -7.85 -7.41 6.58
C ARG A 263 -8.61 -6.86 7.78
N GLY A 264 -8.19 -7.19 9.00
CA GLY A 264 -8.76 -6.58 10.21
C GLY A 264 -8.55 -5.07 10.27
N GLU A 265 -7.47 -4.56 9.67
CA GLU A 265 -7.11 -3.13 9.65
C GLU A 265 -7.69 -2.40 8.44
N GLU A 266 -7.58 -2.98 7.23
CA GLU A 266 -7.92 -2.29 5.97
C GLU A 266 -8.88 -3.06 5.06
N GLY A 267 -9.47 -4.16 5.52
CA GLY A 267 -10.51 -4.90 4.79
C GLY A 267 -10.05 -5.36 3.40
N ASP A 268 -10.76 -4.91 2.37
CA ASP A 268 -10.54 -5.29 0.97
C ASP A 268 -9.28 -4.61 0.34
N TYR A 269 -8.61 -3.74 1.09
CA TYR A 269 -7.41 -3.00 0.69
C TYR A 269 -6.12 -3.49 1.37
N ALA A 270 -6.22 -4.51 2.22
CA ALA A 270 -5.10 -5.04 3.00
C ALA A 270 -3.96 -5.59 2.15
N ASP A 271 -2.72 -5.26 2.47
CA ASP A 271 -1.55 -5.69 1.70
C ASP A 271 -1.05 -7.10 2.12
N ALA A 272 -1.37 -7.53 3.34
CA ALA A 272 -1.13 -8.90 3.82
C ALA A 272 -2.19 -9.88 3.30
N GLY A 273 -1.85 -11.17 3.30
CA GLY A 273 -2.79 -12.26 3.02
C GLY A 273 -2.63 -12.88 1.63
N LEU A 274 -3.45 -13.90 1.39
CA LEU A 274 -3.46 -14.72 0.19
C LEU A 274 -4.61 -14.33 -0.71
N LEU A 275 -4.29 -14.00 -1.96
CA LEU A 275 -5.29 -13.92 -3.02
C LEU A 275 -5.68 -15.33 -3.43
N VAL A 276 -6.95 -15.69 -3.25
CA VAL A 276 -7.49 -16.93 -3.81
C VAL A 276 -7.89 -16.66 -5.26
N ILE A 277 -7.34 -17.43 -6.18
CA ILE A 277 -7.47 -17.25 -7.63
C ILE A 277 -8.02 -18.53 -8.23
N SER A 278 -9.02 -18.42 -9.10
CA SER A 278 -9.62 -19.53 -9.82
C SER A 278 -10.06 -19.08 -11.20
N GLY A 279 -9.64 -19.79 -12.26
CA GLY A 279 -9.97 -19.44 -13.65
C GLY A 279 -9.48 -18.04 -14.05
N GLY A 280 -8.40 -17.57 -13.45
CA GLY A 280 -7.86 -16.21 -13.62
C GLY A 280 -8.54 -15.13 -12.78
N THR A 281 -9.67 -15.43 -12.13
CA THR A 281 -10.42 -14.48 -11.29
C THR A 281 -9.91 -14.52 -9.86
N VAL A 282 -9.70 -13.34 -9.25
CA VAL A 282 -9.45 -13.21 -7.81
C VAL A 282 -10.79 -13.23 -7.07
N VAL A 283 -10.97 -14.19 -6.16
CA VAL A 283 -12.28 -14.48 -5.55
C VAL A 283 -12.33 -14.14 -4.06
N SER A 284 -11.17 -14.09 -3.41
CA SER A 284 -11.08 -13.74 -2.00
C SER A 284 -9.67 -13.27 -1.63
N LEU A 285 -9.58 -12.43 -0.60
CA LEU A 285 -8.37 -12.16 0.15
C LEU A 285 -8.55 -12.76 1.54
N THR A 286 -7.61 -13.59 2.00
CA THR A 286 -7.67 -14.19 3.34
C THR A 286 -6.30 -14.62 3.83
N MET A 287 -6.13 -14.73 5.14
CA MET A 287 -5.00 -15.43 5.76
C MET A 287 -5.46 -16.68 6.54
N LEU A 288 -6.66 -17.19 6.21
CA LEU A 288 -7.28 -18.38 6.80
C LEU A 288 -7.33 -18.28 8.34
N LYS A 289 -6.90 -19.30 9.10
CA LYS A 289 -6.87 -19.21 10.57
C LYS A 289 -5.94 -18.11 11.12
N PHE A 290 -5.00 -17.59 10.31
CA PHE A 290 -4.05 -16.57 10.73
C PHE A 290 -4.51 -15.13 10.44
N GLU A 291 -5.78 -14.92 10.08
CA GLU A 291 -6.34 -13.60 9.75
C GLU A 291 -6.06 -12.53 10.82
N ASN A 292 -6.00 -12.92 12.09
CA ASN A 292 -5.75 -12.06 13.23
C ASN A 292 -4.37 -12.26 13.88
N ASP A 293 -3.47 -13.04 13.25
CA ASP A 293 -2.13 -13.27 13.78
C ASP A 293 -1.19 -12.11 13.37
N PRO A 294 -0.63 -11.35 14.32
CA PRO A 294 0.29 -10.25 14.00
C PRO A 294 1.54 -10.70 13.22
N TYR A 295 1.99 -11.94 13.38
CA TYR A 295 3.16 -12.48 12.69
C TYR A 295 2.82 -12.93 11.28
N ALA A 296 1.55 -13.23 11.01
CA ALA A 296 1.09 -13.47 9.64
C ALA A 296 1.07 -12.18 8.79
N SER A 297 1.08 -10.99 9.42
CA SER A 297 1.12 -9.70 8.71
C SER A 297 2.39 -9.44 7.90
N PHE A 298 3.42 -10.27 8.06
CA PHE A 298 4.61 -10.21 7.20
C PHE A 298 4.42 -10.93 5.86
N PHE A 299 3.36 -11.73 5.70
CA PHE A 299 3.18 -12.59 4.54
C PHE A 299 2.07 -12.11 3.61
N TYR A 300 2.32 -12.29 2.33
CA TYR A 300 1.35 -12.06 1.26
C TYR A 300 1.61 -13.05 0.12
N GLY A 301 0.59 -13.35 -0.69
CA GLY A 301 0.75 -14.36 -1.72
C GLY A 301 -0.52 -14.71 -2.46
N SER A 302 -0.56 -15.91 -3.03
CA SER A 302 -1.74 -16.41 -3.72
C SER A 302 -1.91 -17.92 -3.61
N ILE A 303 -3.17 -18.35 -3.63
CA ILE A 303 -3.60 -19.74 -3.80
C ILE A 303 -4.31 -19.81 -5.14
N ARG A 304 -3.79 -20.59 -6.10
CA ARG A 304 -4.48 -20.85 -7.37
C ARG A 304 -5.10 -22.23 -7.33
N CYS A 305 -6.41 -22.33 -7.56
CA CYS A 305 -7.13 -23.59 -7.51
C CYS A 305 -8.36 -23.54 -8.43
N ASP A 306 -8.21 -24.01 -9.67
CA ASP A 306 -9.25 -23.92 -10.70
C ASP A 306 -10.45 -24.84 -10.43
N TYR A 307 -10.29 -25.87 -9.58
CA TYR A 307 -11.41 -26.73 -9.17
C TYR A 307 -12.51 -25.94 -8.44
N LEU A 308 -12.21 -24.78 -7.84
CA LEU A 308 -13.25 -23.90 -7.30
C LEU A 308 -14.19 -23.42 -8.42
N HIS A 309 -13.68 -23.16 -9.62
CA HIS A 309 -14.49 -22.80 -10.79
C HIS A 309 -15.42 -23.93 -11.21
N ASP A 310 -14.93 -25.17 -11.19
CA ASP A 310 -15.73 -26.35 -11.56
C ASP A 310 -16.88 -26.58 -10.58
N LEU A 311 -16.63 -26.44 -9.27
CA LEU A 311 -17.67 -26.54 -8.25
C LEU A 311 -18.75 -25.48 -8.46
N LEU A 312 -18.36 -24.25 -8.77
CA LEU A 312 -19.29 -23.16 -9.03
C LEU A 312 -20.16 -23.41 -10.27
N LYS A 313 -19.60 -23.95 -11.36
CA LYS A 313 -20.33 -24.34 -12.57
C LYS A 313 -21.39 -25.41 -12.28
N ASN A 314 -21.12 -26.27 -11.30
CA ASN A 314 -22.02 -27.31 -10.81
C ASN A 314 -23.00 -26.82 -9.72
N ASP A 315 -23.18 -25.51 -9.57
CA ASP A 315 -24.10 -24.86 -8.64
C ASP A 315 -23.81 -25.16 -7.14
N GLU A 316 -22.58 -25.54 -6.81
CA GLU A 316 -22.15 -25.70 -5.41
C GLU A 316 -22.00 -24.33 -4.71
N PRO A 317 -22.47 -24.17 -3.44
CA PRO A 317 -22.50 -22.90 -2.73
C PRO A 317 -21.13 -22.54 -2.13
N ILE A 318 -20.09 -22.48 -2.98
CA ILE A 318 -18.70 -22.23 -2.57
C ILE A 318 -18.44 -20.79 -2.14
N LEU A 319 -19.37 -19.87 -2.38
CA LEU A 319 -19.27 -18.46 -2.01
C LEU A 319 -20.10 -18.16 -0.76
N THR A 320 -19.70 -17.12 -0.03
CA THR A 320 -20.55 -16.54 1.02
C THR A 320 -21.88 -16.03 0.42
N ALA A 321 -22.93 -15.92 1.24
CA ALA A 321 -24.21 -15.37 0.79
C ALA A 321 -24.08 -13.93 0.25
N THR A 322 -23.13 -13.17 0.80
CA THR A 322 -22.76 -11.82 0.37
C THR A 322 -21.80 -11.79 -0.82
N ARG A 323 -21.32 -12.96 -1.27
CA ARG A 323 -20.41 -13.14 -2.41
C ARG A 323 -19.13 -12.30 -2.31
N ASP A 324 -18.63 -12.13 -1.09
CA ASP A 324 -17.40 -11.39 -0.75
C ASP A 324 -16.30 -12.31 -0.22
N GLY A 325 -16.45 -13.62 -0.41
CA GLY A 325 -15.42 -14.61 -0.08
C GLY A 325 -15.90 -16.05 -0.26
N ILE A 326 -15.03 -16.97 0.12
CA ILE A 326 -15.27 -18.41 0.03
C ILE A 326 -15.99 -18.93 1.27
N ASN A 327 -16.96 -19.80 1.05
CA ASN A 327 -17.59 -20.61 2.07
C ASN A 327 -16.65 -21.76 2.48
N TRP A 328 -15.86 -21.54 3.53
CA TRP A 328 -14.90 -22.51 4.08
C TRP A 328 -15.54 -23.68 4.87
N THR A 329 -16.86 -23.87 4.78
CA THR A 329 -17.56 -24.94 5.51
C THR A 329 -17.77 -26.22 4.68
N LEU A 330 -17.58 -26.16 3.36
CA LEU A 330 -17.80 -27.28 2.47
C LEU A 330 -16.63 -28.29 2.52
N PRO A 331 -16.85 -29.57 2.18
CA PRO A 331 -15.80 -30.60 2.22
C PRO A 331 -14.54 -30.21 1.46
N PHE A 332 -14.67 -29.75 0.22
CA PHE A 332 -13.53 -29.35 -0.61
C PHE A 332 -12.80 -28.14 -0.04
N THR A 333 -13.53 -27.06 0.30
CA THR A 333 -12.90 -25.82 0.78
C THR A 333 -12.24 -26.01 2.14
N ARG A 334 -12.73 -26.94 2.98
CA ARG A 334 -12.05 -27.38 4.20
C ARG A 334 -10.74 -28.10 3.90
N ALA A 335 -10.73 -29.05 2.96
CA ALA A 335 -9.52 -29.76 2.57
C ALA A 335 -8.46 -28.81 1.98
N LEU A 336 -8.87 -27.90 1.09
CA LEU A 336 -8.00 -26.85 0.56
C LEU A 336 -7.44 -25.95 1.66
N LYS A 337 -8.30 -25.48 2.57
CA LYS A 337 -7.91 -24.66 3.72
C LYS A 337 -6.87 -25.37 4.58
N GLN A 338 -7.12 -26.62 4.96
CA GLN A 338 -6.20 -27.40 5.80
C GLN A 338 -4.85 -27.58 5.11
N ALA A 339 -4.85 -27.99 3.84
CA ALA A 339 -3.62 -28.21 3.07
C ALA A 339 -2.75 -26.95 2.96
N VAL A 340 -3.38 -25.77 2.83
CA VAL A 340 -2.66 -24.47 2.83
C VAL A 340 -2.17 -24.10 4.23
N GLU A 341 -3.01 -24.25 5.27
CA GLU A 341 -2.65 -23.92 6.64
C GLU A 341 -1.46 -24.72 7.17
N GLU A 342 -1.38 -26.02 6.85
CA GLU A 342 -0.26 -26.90 7.22
C GLU A 342 1.07 -26.44 6.62
N ARG A 343 1.05 -25.84 5.43
CA ARG A 343 2.25 -25.33 4.74
C ARG A 343 2.70 -23.97 5.24
N ILE A 344 1.75 -23.13 5.67
CA ILE A 344 2.03 -21.78 6.15
C ILE A 344 2.42 -21.75 7.63
N GLU A 345 1.86 -22.66 8.44
CA GLU A 345 2.10 -22.71 9.90
C GLU A 345 3.59 -22.66 10.27
N PRO A 346 4.49 -23.45 9.68
CA PRO A 346 5.91 -23.42 10.06
C PRO A 346 6.54 -22.04 9.82
N LEU A 347 6.14 -21.34 8.76
CA LEU A 347 6.67 -20.03 8.40
C LEU A 347 6.19 -18.94 9.36
N VAL A 348 4.91 -18.99 9.76
CA VAL A 348 4.36 -18.06 10.76
C VAL A 348 4.97 -18.32 12.14
N GLN A 349 5.19 -19.59 12.49
CA GLN A 349 5.82 -19.97 13.74
C GLN A 349 7.28 -19.51 13.82
N ILE A 350 8.03 -19.54 12.71
CA ILE A 350 9.36 -18.94 12.63
C ILE A 350 9.30 -17.44 12.95
N GLU A 351 8.41 -16.65 12.32
CA GLU A 351 8.30 -15.22 12.63
C GLU A 351 7.91 -14.96 14.10
N ARG A 352 7.04 -15.81 14.66
CA ARG A 352 6.67 -15.74 16.07
C ARG A 352 7.86 -16.01 16.98
N GLU A 353 8.65 -17.06 16.70
CA GLU A 353 9.84 -17.39 17.47
C GLU A 353 10.90 -16.31 17.35
N HIS A 354 11.10 -15.74 16.16
CA HIS A 354 12.00 -14.61 15.95
C HIS A 354 11.56 -13.39 16.76
N ALA A 355 10.26 -13.08 16.77
CA ALA A 355 9.76 -11.98 17.59
C ALA A 355 9.91 -12.27 19.09
N LEU A 356 9.66 -13.51 19.52
CA LEU A 356 9.89 -13.93 20.91
C LEU A 356 11.36 -13.90 21.28
N GLN A 357 12.28 -14.22 20.37
CA GLN A 357 13.72 -14.10 20.57
C GLN A 357 14.14 -12.63 20.60
N ASP A 358 13.62 -11.77 19.72
CA ASP A 358 13.84 -10.31 19.78
C ASP A 358 13.28 -9.73 21.10
N GLU A 359 12.16 -10.27 21.61
CA GLU A 359 11.60 -9.92 22.91
C GLU A 359 12.34 -10.55 24.10
N GLN A 360 12.89 -11.75 23.99
CA GLN A 360 13.68 -12.41 25.04
C GLN A 360 15.13 -11.89 25.08
N MET A 361 15.63 -11.39 23.94
CA MET A 361 16.78 -10.52 23.82
C MET A 361 16.51 -9.12 24.39
N LYS A 362 15.27 -8.79 24.81
CA LYS A 362 15.05 -7.72 25.79
C LYS A 362 15.61 -8.17 27.13
N LEU A 363 16.93 -7.99 27.25
CA LEU A 363 17.66 -7.42 28.37
C LEU A 363 16.96 -7.59 29.72
N ASP A 364 17.64 -8.26 30.67
CA ASP A 364 17.27 -8.23 32.09
C ASP A 364 16.80 -6.81 32.46
N LYS A 365 15.66 -6.70 33.18
CA LYS A 365 15.08 -5.40 33.60
C LYS A 365 16.13 -4.45 34.17
N ARG A 366 17.13 -4.99 34.87
CA ARG A 366 18.27 -4.22 35.39
C ARG A 366 19.16 -3.65 34.28
N LEU A 367 19.49 -4.45 33.27
CA LEU A 367 20.28 -4.03 32.11
C LEU A 367 19.47 -3.10 31.19
N ARG A 368 18.16 -3.33 30.98
CA ARG A 368 17.30 -2.41 30.23
C ARG A 368 17.25 -1.02 30.88
N LYS A 369 17.07 -0.96 32.19
CA LYS A 369 17.09 0.31 32.95
C LYS A 369 18.44 1.01 32.85
N LYS A 370 19.56 0.26 32.82
CA LYS A 370 20.88 0.82 32.55
C LYS A 370 20.98 1.38 31.13
N LEU A 371 20.54 0.65 30.10
CA LEU A 371 20.58 1.12 28.72
C LEU A 371 19.70 2.35 28.50
N ASP A 372 18.51 2.41 29.10
CA ASP A 372 17.67 3.62 29.04
C ASP A 372 18.35 4.82 29.72
N LYS A 373 19.13 4.59 30.80
CA LYS A 373 19.98 5.63 31.41
C LYS A 373 21.11 6.01 30.46
N THR A 374 21.80 5.04 29.89
CA THR A 374 22.85 5.26 28.89
C THR A 374 22.35 6.11 27.74
N ILE A 375 21.23 5.76 27.10
CA ILE A 375 20.63 6.53 25.99
C ILE A 375 20.42 8.00 26.37
N ARG A 376 19.94 8.29 27.58
CA ARG A 376 19.81 9.69 28.06
C ARG A 376 21.17 10.39 28.10
N GLU A 377 22.20 9.77 28.67
CA GLU A 377 23.55 10.35 28.74
C GLU A 377 24.19 10.50 27.35
N LEU A 378 24.01 9.53 26.46
CA LEU A 378 24.50 9.60 25.07
C LEU A 378 23.89 10.78 24.32
N ASN A 379 22.60 11.03 24.52
CA ASN A 379 21.92 12.18 23.94
C ASN A 379 22.38 13.51 24.55
N VAL A 380 22.71 13.54 25.85
CA VAL A 380 23.35 14.72 26.47
C VAL A 380 24.71 14.99 25.82
N ILE A 381 25.53 13.95 25.60
CA ILE A 381 26.82 14.07 24.91
C ILE A 381 26.61 14.59 23.48
N ALA A 382 25.71 13.97 22.71
CA ALA A 382 25.40 14.38 21.35
C ALA A 382 24.94 15.84 21.28
N SER A 383 23.97 16.23 22.12
CA SER A 383 23.54 17.63 22.20
C SER A 383 24.68 18.55 22.63
N SER A 384 25.54 18.17 23.58
CA SER A 384 26.65 19.04 24.00
C SER A 384 27.66 19.35 22.88
N GLU A 385 27.84 18.42 21.94
CA GLU A 385 28.77 18.56 20.83
C GLU A 385 28.11 19.17 19.58
N LEU A 386 26.83 18.90 19.37
CA LEU A 386 26.08 19.27 18.17
C LEU A 386 25.20 20.53 18.34
N THR A 387 24.93 20.99 19.57
CA THR A 387 24.16 22.22 19.83
C THR A 387 25.08 23.37 20.27
N ASP A 388 24.76 24.60 19.87
CA ASP A 388 25.48 25.78 20.35
C ASP A 388 25.23 26.03 21.84
N LYS A 389 26.30 26.30 22.60
CA LYS A 389 26.16 26.88 23.94
C LYS A 389 25.62 28.32 23.81
N ARG A 390 24.30 28.48 23.73
CA ARG A 390 23.57 29.60 24.36
C ARG A 390 22.26 29.10 24.98
N THR A 391 22.21 29.32 26.28
CA THR A 391 21.15 29.15 27.29
C THR A 391 19.69 29.28 26.85
N GLY A 392 18.86 28.34 27.32
CA GLY A 392 17.50 28.60 27.80
C GLY A 392 16.40 27.72 27.17
N PRO A 393 15.46 27.18 27.97
CA PRO A 393 14.34 26.40 27.45
C PRO A 393 13.34 27.33 26.77
N SER A 394 13.20 27.23 25.44
CA SER A 394 12.14 27.91 24.71
C SER A 394 10.87 27.06 24.76
N ASP A 395 9.92 27.53 25.57
CA ASP A 395 8.50 27.40 25.27
C ASP A 395 8.25 27.94 23.86
N GLY A 396 7.42 27.23 23.09
CA GLY A 396 7.31 27.38 21.65
C GLY A 396 7.09 28.81 21.17
N LYS A 397 8.10 29.36 20.48
CA LYS A 397 8.03 30.42 19.45
C LYS A 397 9.44 30.71 18.93
N GLY A 398 9.80 30.07 17.81
CA GLY A 398 11.01 30.35 17.06
C GLY A 398 11.09 29.44 15.85
N ILE A 399 10.66 29.91 14.67
CA ILE A 399 10.97 29.23 13.41
C ILE A 399 12.41 29.64 13.08
N GLU A 400 13.38 28.84 13.52
CA GLU A 400 14.79 29.11 13.22
C GLU A 400 15.14 28.70 11.78
N PRO A 401 16.01 29.46 11.09
CA PRO A 401 16.50 29.11 9.78
C PRO A 401 17.36 27.83 9.82
N PRO A 402 17.34 26.99 8.77
CA PRO A 402 18.13 25.78 8.73
C PRO A 402 19.64 26.11 8.77
N PRO A 403 20.45 25.40 9.60
CA PRO A 403 21.88 25.71 9.77
C PRO A 403 22.70 25.64 8.47
N SER A 404 22.32 24.72 7.58
CA SER A 404 22.92 24.48 6.25
C SER A 404 22.33 25.35 5.14
N GLY A 405 21.53 26.37 5.45
CA GLY A 405 20.88 27.24 4.46
C GLY A 405 19.64 26.63 3.79
N LEU A 406 19.57 25.31 3.58
CA LEU A 406 18.35 24.57 3.25
C LEU A 406 18.18 23.35 4.16
N GLY A 407 16.93 23.02 4.48
CA GLY A 407 16.60 21.82 5.27
C GLY A 407 15.14 21.39 5.12
N PHE A 408 14.90 20.08 5.07
CA PHE A 408 13.54 19.54 5.10
C PHE A 408 13.03 19.37 6.53
N VAL A 409 11.73 19.62 6.71
CA VAL A 409 11.02 19.40 7.96
C VAL A 409 9.71 18.65 7.65
N PRO A 410 9.56 17.39 8.10
CA PRO A 410 10.58 16.56 8.73
C PRO A 410 11.64 16.05 7.73
N GLU A 411 12.82 15.67 8.22
CA GLU A 411 13.86 15.01 7.41
C GLU A 411 13.51 13.56 7.06
N ARG A 412 12.51 12.99 7.73
CA ARG A 412 11.99 11.66 7.42
C ARG A 412 10.48 11.63 7.55
N VAL A 413 9.83 10.91 6.65
CA VAL A 413 8.39 10.77 6.67
C VAL A 413 7.95 9.41 6.13
N TYR A 414 6.83 8.93 6.64
CA TYR A 414 6.15 7.76 6.10
C TYR A 414 5.01 8.19 5.21
N VAL A 415 4.85 7.47 4.10
CA VAL A 415 3.72 7.65 3.18
C VAL A 415 3.05 6.30 2.98
N GLN A 416 1.71 6.29 3.07
CA GLN A 416 0.97 5.10 2.71
C GLN A 416 0.97 4.95 1.19
N THR A 417 1.05 3.72 0.69
CA THR A 417 1.00 3.46 -0.76
C THR A 417 -0.25 4.07 -1.39
N GLY A 418 -0.07 4.74 -2.52
CA GLY A 418 -1.11 5.47 -3.26
C GLY A 418 -1.61 6.74 -2.56
N GLN A 419 -0.95 7.18 -1.49
CA GLN A 419 -1.20 8.46 -0.82
C GLN A 419 -0.07 9.44 -1.05
N THR A 420 -0.37 10.71 -0.85
CA THR A 420 0.59 11.80 -0.91
C THR A 420 0.93 12.29 0.49
N VAL A 421 2.17 12.73 0.65
CA VAL A 421 2.65 13.42 1.85
C VAL A 421 3.31 14.73 1.46
N THR A 422 3.21 15.74 2.32
CA THR A 422 3.83 17.05 2.09
C THR A 422 5.06 17.19 2.98
N LEU A 423 6.22 17.35 2.35
CA LEU A 423 7.45 17.79 2.99
C LEU A 423 7.53 19.31 2.99
N THR A 424 7.97 19.90 4.10
CA THR A 424 8.22 21.34 4.16
C THR A 424 9.71 21.58 3.97
N LEU A 425 10.09 22.28 2.90
CA LEU A 425 11.46 22.75 2.74
C LEU A 425 11.57 24.14 3.35
N ARG A 426 12.50 24.31 4.28
CA ARG A 426 12.90 25.60 4.83
C ARG A 426 14.20 26.03 4.16
N ALA A 427 14.34 27.33 3.96
CA ALA A 427 15.55 27.94 3.48
C ALA A 427 15.86 29.20 4.29
N TYR A 428 17.13 29.47 4.54
CA TYR A 428 17.58 30.72 5.13
C TYR A 428 17.71 31.77 4.02
N LEU A 429 16.81 32.76 4.04
CA LEU A 429 16.82 33.83 3.04
C LEU A 429 18.00 34.78 3.33
N SER A 430 18.88 34.89 2.35
CA SER A 430 20.16 35.61 2.42
C SER A 430 20.59 36.07 1.02
N GLU A 431 21.78 36.64 0.87
CA GLU A 431 22.31 37.00 -0.46
C GLU A 431 22.39 35.78 -1.40
N LYS A 432 22.61 34.58 -0.87
CA LYS A 432 22.70 33.34 -1.63
C LYS A 432 21.34 32.75 -2.03
N ILE A 433 20.33 32.92 -1.18
CA ILE A 433 18.99 32.36 -1.37
C ILE A 433 17.97 33.49 -1.23
N GLN A 434 17.43 33.94 -2.35
CA GLN A 434 16.47 35.05 -2.36
C GLN A 434 15.02 34.56 -2.24
N ASP A 435 14.13 35.44 -1.80
CA ASP A 435 12.69 35.19 -1.86
C ASP A 435 12.24 34.97 -3.32
N GLY A 436 11.41 33.95 -3.55
CA GLY A 436 11.01 33.52 -4.88
C GLY A 436 12.01 32.62 -5.61
N ALA A 437 13.14 32.26 -4.98
CA ALA A 437 14.11 31.33 -5.55
C ALA A 437 13.45 29.99 -5.92
N THR A 438 13.83 29.45 -7.08
CA THR A 438 13.29 28.20 -7.62
C THR A 438 14.14 27.02 -7.19
N VAL A 439 13.55 26.07 -6.49
CA VAL A 439 14.17 24.83 -6.04
C VAL A 439 13.70 23.68 -6.94
N PHE A 440 14.65 22.83 -7.33
CA PHE A 440 14.38 21.58 -8.03
C PHE A 440 14.41 20.41 -7.06
N VAL A 441 13.47 19.50 -7.17
CA VAL A 441 13.32 18.38 -6.24
C VAL A 441 13.19 17.08 -7.01
N VAL A 442 14.00 16.09 -6.62
CA VAL A 442 14.04 14.77 -7.27
C VAL A 442 14.07 13.67 -6.20
N SER A 443 13.66 12.47 -6.58
CA SER A 443 13.81 11.26 -5.78
C SER A 443 14.81 10.33 -6.47
N ASP A 444 15.60 9.60 -5.69
CA ASP A 444 16.49 8.54 -6.18
C ASP A 444 15.76 7.19 -6.40
N ASN A 445 14.50 7.08 -5.98
CA ASN A 445 13.68 5.88 -6.13
C ASN A 445 12.39 6.19 -6.90
N PRO A 446 12.11 5.53 -8.05
CA PRO A 446 10.89 5.75 -8.83
C PRO A 446 9.59 5.34 -8.12
N GLU A 447 9.68 4.55 -7.05
CA GLU A 447 8.53 4.19 -6.20
C GLU A 447 8.19 5.27 -5.16
N VAL A 448 8.98 6.35 -5.12
CA VAL A 448 8.74 7.58 -4.35
C VAL A 448 8.73 8.73 -5.35
N ASP A 449 7.54 9.14 -5.79
CA ASP A 449 7.38 10.10 -6.88
C ASP A 449 7.25 11.52 -6.36
N VAL A 450 7.97 12.47 -6.96
CA VAL A 450 7.93 13.89 -6.58
C VAL A 450 6.93 14.60 -7.48
N LEU A 451 5.73 14.85 -6.96
CA LEU A 451 4.64 15.48 -7.71
C LEU A 451 4.87 16.98 -7.95
N THR A 452 5.72 17.60 -7.15
CA THR A 452 6.13 19.01 -7.28
C THR A 452 7.65 19.11 -7.49
N PRO A 453 8.15 18.74 -8.68
CA PRO A 453 9.60 18.71 -8.95
C PRO A 453 10.23 20.11 -9.02
N LYS A 454 9.40 21.15 -9.09
CA LYS A 454 9.82 22.55 -9.13
C LYS A 454 8.93 23.37 -8.20
N VAL A 455 9.54 24.05 -7.23
CA VAL A 455 8.82 24.88 -6.25
C VAL A 455 9.53 26.21 -6.04
N GLN A 456 8.79 27.24 -5.65
CA GLN A 456 9.37 28.52 -5.24
C GLN A 456 9.39 28.62 -3.72
N VAL A 457 10.54 29.00 -3.18
CA VAL A 457 10.69 29.35 -1.77
C VAL A 457 10.06 30.72 -1.55
N ARG A 458 9.20 30.84 -0.54
CA ARG A 458 8.53 32.10 -0.18
C ARG A 458 8.81 32.48 1.26
N ALA A 459 9.17 33.74 1.49
CA ALA A 459 9.36 34.26 2.85
C ALA A 459 8.11 34.07 3.72
N LEU A 460 8.30 33.65 4.97
CA LEU A 460 7.25 33.60 5.98
C LEU A 460 6.89 35.03 6.43
N LYS A 461 5.58 35.30 6.58
CA LYS A 461 5.09 36.64 6.99
C LYS A 461 5.67 37.11 8.32
N ASP A 462 5.79 36.19 9.28
CA ASP A 462 6.27 36.48 10.64
C ASP A 462 7.78 36.26 10.82
N HIS A 463 8.44 35.67 9.80
CA HIS A 463 9.86 35.31 9.80
C HIS A 463 10.45 35.53 8.38
N PRO A 464 10.66 36.79 7.97
CA PRO A 464 11.13 37.13 6.62
C PRO A 464 12.52 36.56 6.29
N GLU A 465 13.29 36.18 7.30
CA GLU A 465 14.56 35.47 7.18
C GLU A 465 14.42 33.98 6.82
N VAL A 466 13.21 33.41 6.92
CA VAL A 466 12.93 32.01 6.62
C VAL A 466 12.00 31.90 5.42
N GLY A 467 12.52 31.28 4.37
CA GLY A 467 11.78 30.87 3.19
C GLY A 467 11.18 29.48 3.37
N VAL A 468 9.97 29.28 2.85
CA VAL A 468 9.27 27.99 2.89
C VAL A 468 8.77 27.60 1.51
N ALA A 469 8.93 26.32 1.17
CA ALA A 469 8.27 25.67 0.05
C ALA A 469 7.62 24.35 0.52
N LYS A 470 6.51 23.96 -0.12
CA LYS A 470 5.82 22.69 0.13
C LYS A 470 6.05 21.75 -1.03
N ILE A 471 6.58 20.57 -0.74
CA ILE A 471 6.88 19.53 -1.71
C ILE A 471 5.91 18.38 -1.49
N GLN A 472 5.19 17.97 -2.52
CA GLN A 472 4.33 16.79 -2.48
C GLN A 472 5.07 15.57 -3.04
N VAL A 473 4.99 14.47 -2.29
CA VAL A 473 5.60 13.19 -2.63
C VAL A 473 4.53 12.09 -2.54
N GLU A 474 4.53 11.15 -3.48
CA GLU A 474 3.65 9.99 -3.50
C GLU A 474 4.46 8.69 -3.33
N GLY A 475 3.95 7.76 -2.50
CA GLY A 475 4.51 6.40 -2.41
C GLY A 475 3.76 5.43 -3.32
N LYS A 476 4.47 4.66 -4.16
CA LYS A 476 3.87 3.75 -5.16
C LYS A 476 3.97 2.27 -4.82
N GLN A 477 4.93 1.84 -4.00
CA GLN A 477 5.10 0.43 -3.64
C GLN A 477 5.54 0.25 -2.18
N VAL A 478 4.76 -0.51 -1.40
CA VAL A 478 5.06 -0.86 0.00
C VAL A 478 6.43 -1.50 0.15
N GLY A 479 7.20 -1.05 1.15
CA GLY A 479 8.51 -1.60 1.49
C GLY A 479 9.67 -0.95 0.72
N ASN A 480 9.39 0.06 -0.11
CA ASN A 480 10.42 0.92 -0.69
C ASN A 480 10.72 2.14 0.17
N GLU A 481 11.89 2.70 -0.07
CA GLU A 481 12.35 3.96 0.50
C GLU A 481 13.05 4.77 -0.59
N GLY A 482 12.91 6.10 -0.54
CA GLY A 482 13.52 7.01 -1.50
C GLY A 482 13.99 8.28 -0.80
N ALA A 483 15.17 8.74 -1.18
CA ALA A 483 15.75 9.96 -0.70
C ALA A 483 15.36 11.13 -1.61
N VAL A 484 14.47 11.98 -1.12
CA VAL A 484 14.00 13.17 -1.81
C VAL A 484 15.00 14.30 -1.59
N THR A 485 15.63 14.76 -2.66
CA THR A 485 16.70 15.75 -2.63
C THR A 485 16.26 17.05 -3.29
N ALA A 486 16.36 18.15 -2.56
CA ALA A 486 16.13 19.51 -3.05
C ALA A 486 17.47 20.16 -3.42
N TYR A 487 17.52 20.77 -4.61
CA TYR A 487 18.67 21.48 -5.15
C TYR A 487 18.34 22.96 -5.36
N LEU A 488 19.21 23.82 -4.84
CA LEU A 488 19.21 25.25 -5.12
C LEU A 488 20.64 25.74 -5.26
N SER A 489 21.09 25.92 -6.51
CA SER A 489 22.49 26.25 -6.83
C SER A 489 23.47 25.21 -6.25
N ASP A 490 24.37 25.63 -5.35
CA ASP A 490 25.34 24.79 -4.64
C ASP A 490 24.77 24.13 -3.37
N GLN A 491 23.60 24.58 -2.93
CA GLN A 491 22.96 24.09 -1.71
C GLN A 491 22.06 22.88 -2.01
N LYS A 492 22.08 21.91 -1.10
CA LYS A 492 21.19 20.75 -1.14
C LYS A 492 20.63 20.39 0.23
N ALA A 493 19.42 19.86 0.24
CA ALA A 493 18.80 19.26 1.41
C ALA A 493 18.18 17.92 1.02
N GLN A 494 18.14 16.98 1.95
CA GLN A 494 17.62 15.64 1.69
C GLN A 494 16.61 15.23 2.76
N ALA A 495 15.56 14.53 2.36
CA ALA A 495 14.60 13.87 3.24
C ALA A 495 14.42 12.41 2.83
N MET A 496 14.25 11.51 3.78
CA MET A 496 13.94 10.11 3.53
C MET A 496 12.43 9.88 3.56
N VAL A 497 11.90 9.27 2.50
CA VAL A 497 10.48 8.91 2.41
C VAL A 497 10.39 7.38 2.34
N GLN A 498 9.70 6.77 3.31
CA GLN A 498 9.47 5.33 3.31
C GLN A 498 8.00 5.02 3.05
N VAL A 499 7.76 4.10 2.12
CA VAL A 499 6.42 3.68 1.71
C VAL A 499 5.95 2.52 2.59
N ARG A 500 4.89 2.75 3.37
CA ARG A 500 4.30 1.76 4.28
C ARG A 500 2.91 1.34 3.83
N SER A 501 2.49 0.20 4.36
CA SER A 501 1.15 -0.35 4.12
C SER A 501 0.11 0.27 5.06
N ARG A 502 0.46 0.42 6.34
CA ARG A 502 -0.41 1.00 7.36
C ARG A 502 -0.34 2.53 7.33
N LYS A 503 -1.49 3.16 7.53
CA LYS A 503 -1.56 4.55 7.96
C LYS A 503 -1.12 4.59 9.42
N GLU A 504 0.04 5.19 9.72
CA GLU A 504 0.36 5.46 11.11
C GLU A 504 -0.75 6.36 11.66
N ALA A 505 -1.41 5.91 12.74
CA ALA A 505 -2.16 6.82 13.57
C ALA A 505 -1.14 7.86 14.04
N ILE A 506 -1.37 9.13 13.68
CA ILE A 506 -0.76 10.22 14.42
C ILE A 506 -1.29 10.02 15.83
N ASP A 507 -0.48 9.41 16.69
CA ASP A 507 -0.84 9.25 18.08
C ASP A 507 -0.93 10.67 18.65
N ASP A 508 -2.16 11.16 18.80
CA ASP A 508 -2.49 12.45 19.40
C ASP A 508 -2.23 12.42 20.92
N THR A 509 -1.72 11.28 21.45
CA THR A 509 -0.96 11.33 22.69
C THR A 509 0.32 12.11 22.41
N GLN A 510 0.33 13.36 22.88
CA GLN A 510 1.49 14.23 23.01
C GLN A 510 2.82 13.48 22.80
N PRO A 511 3.63 13.82 21.77
CA PRO A 511 4.91 13.16 21.59
C PRO A 511 5.64 13.27 22.92
N ARG A 512 5.86 12.13 23.59
CA ARG A 512 6.65 12.11 24.81
C ARG A 512 8.01 12.66 24.42
N LYS A 513 8.24 13.93 24.77
CA LYS A 513 9.42 14.73 24.46
C LYS A 513 10.67 13.97 24.87
N HIS A 514 11.24 13.18 23.96
CA HIS A 514 12.63 12.71 23.99
C HIS A 514 13.04 12.26 22.58
N HIS A 515 13.06 13.20 21.62
CA HIS A 515 13.80 12.99 20.36
C HIS A 515 15.26 13.39 20.58
N GLY A 516 16.09 12.42 20.95
CA GLY A 516 17.55 12.53 20.90
C GLY A 516 18.10 11.77 19.70
N LEU A 517 19.38 11.99 19.36
CA LEU A 517 20.10 11.31 18.29
C LEU A 517 20.05 9.77 18.37
N PHE A 518 20.00 9.23 19.60
CA PHE A 518 19.90 7.80 19.89
C PHE A 518 18.59 7.51 20.62
N THR A 519 17.83 6.52 20.16
CA THR A 519 16.49 6.19 20.68
C THR A 519 16.45 4.84 21.39
N ASP A 520 17.28 3.89 20.97
CA ASP A 520 17.30 2.53 21.50
C ASP A 520 18.67 1.86 21.30
N ILE A 521 18.91 0.76 22.02
CA ILE A 521 20.07 -0.13 21.83
C ILE A 521 19.53 -1.56 21.69
N ARG A 522 19.83 -2.21 20.57
CA ARG A 522 19.36 -3.55 20.21
C ARG A 522 20.51 -4.50 19.89
N PHE A 523 20.19 -5.79 19.94
CA PHE A 523 21.09 -6.89 19.64
C PHE A 523 20.52 -7.64 18.43
N ASP A 524 21.35 -7.95 17.44
CA ASP A 524 20.90 -8.63 16.22
C ASP A 524 21.94 -9.67 15.78
N ASP A 525 21.52 -10.93 15.70
CA ASP A 525 22.36 -12.07 15.30
C ASP A 525 22.31 -12.33 13.79
N ARG A 526 21.43 -11.63 13.04
CA ARG A 526 21.28 -11.76 11.58
C ARG A 526 22.26 -10.89 10.81
N MET A 527 23.10 -10.13 11.50
CA MET A 527 23.97 -9.12 10.90
C MET A 527 25.27 -9.70 10.34
N ASP A 528 25.88 -8.98 9.39
CA ASP A 528 27.17 -9.36 8.81
C ASP A 528 28.20 -9.57 9.93
N PRO A 529 28.76 -10.79 10.07
CA PRO A 529 29.65 -11.13 11.18
C PRO A 529 30.98 -10.35 11.16
N ARG A 530 31.28 -9.61 10.09
CA ARG A 530 32.44 -8.71 10.00
C ARG A 530 32.24 -7.40 10.77
N GLN A 531 31.00 -7.00 11.02
CA GLN A 531 30.67 -5.80 11.76
C GLN A 531 30.24 -6.15 13.18
N ARG A 532 30.77 -5.44 14.18
CA ARG A 532 30.47 -5.70 15.60
C ARG A 532 29.37 -4.81 16.15
N VAL A 533 29.27 -3.61 15.59
CA VAL A 533 28.28 -2.60 15.96
C VAL A 533 28.06 -1.65 14.81
N TYR A 534 26.84 -1.14 14.69
CA TYR A 534 26.52 -0.02 13.83
C TYR A 534 25.35 0.77 14.42
N LEU A 535 25.12 1.95 13.85
CA LEU A 535 23.89 2.69 14.13
C LEU A 535 22.91 2.41 13.00
N ASP A 536 21.78 1.79 13.32
CA ASP A 536 20.61 1.83 12.45
C ASP A 536 20.10 3.27 12.46
N ARG A 537 20.56 4.02 11.47
CA ARG A 537 20.21 5.42 11.31
C ARG A 537 18.71 5.59 11.13
N VAL A 538 17.99 4.63 10.55
CA VAL A 538 16.53 4.69 10.27
C VAL A 538 15.75 4.75 11.57
N ASN A 539 16.07 3.85 12.50
CA ASN A 539 15.41 3.78 13.80
C ASN A 539 16.13 4.56 14.91
N SER A 540 17.25 5.25 14.61
CA SER A 540 18.16 5.86 15.60
C SER A 540 18.63 4.88 16.68
N THR A 541 18.72 3.60 16.31
CA THR A 541 18.98 2.50 17.23
C THR A 541 20.41 2.01 17.07
N ILE A 542 21.15 1.91 18.16
CA ILE A 542 22.49 1.30 18.15
C ILE A 542 22.28 -0.21 18.10
N VAL A 543 22.80 -0.87 17.06
CA VAL A 543 22.64 -2.30 16.85
C VAL A 543 23.97 -3.00 17.10
N ILE A 544 23.98 -3.88 18.10
CA ILE A 544 25.09 -4.74 18.48
C ILE A 544 24.95 -6.06 17.72
N ALA A 545 25.91 -6.37 16.85
CA ALA A 545 25.88 -7.58 16.04
C ALA A 545 26.40 -8.78 16.85
N THR A 546 25.50 -9.61 17.36
CA THR A 546 25.84 -10.70 18.28
C THR A 546 26.48 -11.90 17.57
N ALA A 547 26.31 -12.03 16.25
CA ALA A 547 26.99 -13.04 15.44
C ALA A 547 28.48 -12.76 15.18
N ALA A 548 28.95 -11.53 15.45
CA ALA A 548 30.35 -11.18 15.24
C ALA A 548 31.28 -12.03 16.12
N PRO A 549 32.37 -12.64 15.60
CA PRO A 549 33.18 -13.62 16.34
C PRO A 549 33.74 -13.11 17.67
N SER A 550 34.05 -11.81 17.77
CA SER A 550 34.54 -11.21 19.01
C SER A 550 33.41 -10.94 20.02
N VAL A 551 32.19 -10.65 19.56
CA VAL A 551 31.03 -10.34 20.41
C VAL A 551 30.42 -11.64 20.94
N LYS A 552 30.35 -12.67 20.10
CA LYS A 552 29.81 -14.00 20.43
C LYS A 552 30.48 -14.66 21.65
N ARG A 553 31.75 -14.33 21.92
CA ARG A 553 32.51 -14.83 23.09
C ARG A 553 31.98 -14.31 24.43
N TYR A 554 31.22 -13.23 24.42
CA TYR A 554 30.65 -12.58 25.59
C TYR A 554 29.14 -12.79 25.66
N LEU A 555 28.64 -13.84 25.00
CA LEU A 555 27.26 -14.29 25.17
C LEU A 555 27.23 -15.41 26.22
N ASP A 556 26.19 -15.42 27.05
CA ASP A 556 25.94 -16.50 28.01
C ASP A 556 25.43 -17.77 27.30
N GLY A 557 25.22 -18.85 28.06
CA GLY A 557 24.71 -20.12 27.52
C GLY A 557 23.32 -20.05 26.89
N GLN A 558 22.63 -18.91 27.01
CA GLN A 558 21.33 -18.61 26.40
C GLN A 558 21.46 -17.61 25.24
N HIS A 559 22.68 -17.39 24.73
CA HIS A 559 22.99 -16.44 23.65
C HIS A 559 22.68 -14.96 23.99
N ARG A 560 22.54 -14.61 25.27
CA ARG A 560 22.34 -13.22 25.72
C ARG A 560 23.69 -12.59 26.01
N LEU A 561 23.81 -11.27 25.82
CA LEU A 561 25.04 -10.58 26.24
C LEU A 561 25.26 -10.81 27.75
N ASP A 562 26.42 -11.35 28.10
CA ASP A 562 26.81 -11.63 29.47
C ASP A 562 26.76 -10.32 30.28
N THR A 563 26.11 -10.38 31.44
CA THR A 563 25.98 -9.22 32.34
C THR A 563 27.16 -9.09 33.30
N SER A 564 28.17 -9.96 33.18
CA SER A 564 29.46 -9.82 33.84
C SER A 564 30.12 -8.47 33.56
N VAL A 565 31.12 -8.11 34.36
CA VAL A 565 31.92 -6.89 34.16
C VAL A 565 32.55 -6.91 32.76
N GLN A 566 32.99 -8.08 32.29
CA GLN A 566 33.60 -8.26 30.97
C GLN A 566 32.61 -7.96 29.84
N GLY A 567 31.38 -8.48 29.91
CA GLY A 567 30.33 -8.18 28.92
C GLY A 567 29.89 -6.71 28.96
N GLN A 568 29.82 -6.11 30.15
CA GLN A 568 29.53 -4.67 30.32
C GLN A 568 30.63 -3.79 29.70
N VAL A 569 31.91 -4.15 29.88
CA VAL A 569 33.04 -3.42 29.28
C VAL A 569 32.98 -3.51 27.76
N LEU A 570 32.73 -4.69 27.19
CA LEU A 570 32.57 -4.83 25.74
C LEU A 570 31.41 -3.96 25.22
N LEU A 571 30.26 -3.99 25.90
CA LEU A 571 29.10 -3.20 25.51
C LEU A 571 29.39 -1.70 25.53
N ALA A 572 30.13 -1.23 26.54
CA ALA A 572 30.53 0.17 26.65
C ALA A 572 31.45 0.58 25.50
N GLU A 573 32.41 -0.25 25.11
CA GLU A 573 33.29 -0.01 23.96
C GLU A 573 32.52 0.06 22.64
N LEU A 574 31.61 -0.90 22.39
CA LEU A 574 30.82 -0.93 21.15
C LEU A 574 29.86 0.26 21.04
N ILE A 575 29.20 0.63 22.15
CA ILE A 575 28.34 1.82 22.19
C ILE A 575 29.18 3.08 21.96
N THR A 576 30.34 3.19 22.60
CA THR A 576 31.26 4.32 22.42
C THR A 576 31.67 4.46 20.96
N GLU A 577 32.03 3.35 20.32
CA GLU A 577 32.41 3.30 18.91
C GLU A 577 31.28 3.84 18.01
N ALA A 578 30.06 3.33 18.17
CA ALA A 578 28.91 3.74 17.37
C ALA A 578 28.52 5.21 17.57
N VAL A 579 28.48 5.64 18.84
CA VAL A 579 28.05 6.98 19.23
C VAL A 579 29.05 8.04 18.76
N CYS A 580 30.33 7.85 19.08
CA CYS A 580 31.34 8.85 18.72
C CYS A 580 31.49 8.96 17.21
N ARG A 581 31.35 7.85 16.48
CA ARG A 581 31.44 7.84 15.02
C ARG A 581 30.25 8.57 14.40
N GLU A 582 29.05 8.38 14.93
CA GLU A 582 27.86 9.10 14.45
C GLU A 582 27.93 10.59 14.76
N ILE A 583 28.33 10.99 15.98
CA ILE A 583 28.45 12.41 16.33
C ILE A 583 29.53 13.07 15.46
N ALA A 584 30.68 12.41 15.23
CA ALA A 584 31.72 12.89 14.31
C ALA A 584 31.18 13.10 12.90
N ARG A 585 30.46 12.11 12.37
CA ARG A 585 29.83 12.16 11.06
C ARG A 585 28.83 13.30 10.95
N GLN A 586 27.86 13.39 11.85
CA GLN A 586 26.86 14.44 11.85
C GLN A 586 27.47 15.82 12.05
N GLY A 587 28.49 15.95 12.90
CA GLY A 587 29.20 17.20 13.06
C GLY A 587 29.87 17.66 11.76
N VAL A 588 30.49 16.75 11.00
CA VAL A 588 31.09 17.10 9.69
C VAL A 588 30.01 17.40 8.65
N GLU A 589 28.97 16.57 8.55
CA GLU A 589 27.87 16.75 7.58
C GLU A 589 27.05 18.03 7.83
N SER A 590 26.89 18.43 9.09
CA SER A 590 26.23 19.69 9.47
C SER A 590 27.13 20.92 9.37
N GLY A 591 28.41 20.75 8.99
CA GLY A 591 29.40 21.83 8.97
C GLY A 591 29.86 22.31 10.35
N ARG A 592 29.45 21.63 11.43
CA ARG A 592 29.85 21.93 12.81
C ARG A 592 31.32 21.58 13.06
N PHE A 593 31.79 20.49 12.48
CA PHE A 593 33.18 20.04 12.53
C PHE A 593 33.85 20.40 11.22
N LEU A 594 35.02 21.04 11.33
CA LEU A 594 35.78 21.49 10.16
C LEU A 594 36.29 20.28 9.38
N ALA A 595 35.93 20.21 8.11
CA ALA A 595 36.46 19.26 7.16
C ALA A 595 36.96 20.03 5.92
N PRO A 596 38.27 19.93 5.57
CA PRO A 596 38.75 20.43 4.29
C PRO A 596 38.06 19.71 3.14
N GLU A 597 37.74 20.43 2.06
CA GLU A 597 37.04 19.88 0.89
C GLU A 597 37.74 18.62 0.36
N GLY A 598 36.99 17.53 0.20
CA GLY A 598 37.51 16.25 -0.28
C GLY A 598 38.27 15.41 0.77
N SER A 599 38.25 15.81 2.04
CA SER A 599 38.88 15.07 3.16
C SER A 599 37.90 14.75 4.30
N GLU A 600 36.60 14.65 3.98
CA GLU A 600 35.54 14.44 4.97
C GLU A 600 35.72 13.15 5.75
N ALA A 601 36.21 12.08 5.10
CA ALA A 601 36.48 10.80 5.76
C ALA A 601 37.58 10.92 6.83
N ASP A 602 38.66 11.64 6.53
CA ASP A 602 39.77 11.87 7.46
C ASP A 602 39.34 12.80 8.61
N ALA A 603 38.52 13.81 8.30
CA ALA A 603 37.94 14.70 9.30
C ALA A 603 37.02 13.93 10.27
N ILE A 604 36.14 13.07 9.75
CA ILE A 604 35.28 12.21 10.57
C ILE A 604 36.13 11.30 11.46
N GLN A 605 37.19 10.69 10.93
CA GLN A 605 38.06 9.81 11.70
C GLN A 605 38.82 10.57 12.81
N SER A 606 39.33 11.77 12.51
CA SER A 606 39.99 12.63 13.49
C SER A 606 39.03 13.06 14.62
N HIS A 607 37.83 13.50 14.26
CA HIS A 607 36.82 13.89 15.24
C HIS A 607 36.28 12.70 16.04
N PHE A 608 36.17 11.52 15.43
CA PHE A 608 35.85 10.27 16.12
C PHE A 608 36.87 9.97 17.23
N ILE A 609 38.17 10.03 16.93
CA ILE A 609 39.24 9.80 17.92
C ILE A 609 39.16 10.83 19.06
N ARG A 610 38.96 12.12 18.71
CA ARG A 610 38.79 13.20 19.70
C ARG A 610 37.60 12.93 20.64
N LEU A 611 36.45 12.53 20.09
CA LEU A 611 35.24 12.25 20.85
C LEU A 611 35.41 11.00 21.73
N GLN A 612 36.04 9.95 21.21
CA GLN A 612 36.33 8.74 21.97
C GLN A 612 37.21 9.04 23.19
N ASN A 613 38.31 9.79 23.00
CA ASN A 613 39.19 10.22 24.10
C ASN A 613 38.44 11.03 25.17
N ARG A 614 37.45 11.84 24.75
CA ARG A 614 36.70 12.72 25.63
C ARG A 614 35.55 12.04 26.36
N TYR A 615 34.91 11.03 25.77
CA TYR A 615 33.63 10.51 26.27
C TYR A 615 33.63 9.02 26.64
N ALA A 616 34.63 8.23 26.21
CA ALA A 616 34.68 6.79 26.50
C ALA A 616 34.57 6.50 28.01
N HIS A 617 35.34 7.21 28.83
CA HIS A 617 35.33 7.02 30.29
C HIS A 617 33.94 7.30 30.92
N LEU A 618 33.22 8.31 30.43
CA LEU A 618 31.86 8.63 30.91
C LEU A 618 30.86 7.54 30.52
N ILE A 619 30.95 7.01 29.30
CA ILE A 619 30.09 5.91 28.84
C ILE A 619 30.36 4.64 29.67
N HIS A 620 31.64 4.38 29.99
CA HIS A 620 32.03 3.27 30.85
C HIS A 620 31.49 3.42 32.28
N ASP A 621 31.56 4.60 32.89
CA ASP A 621 31.04 4.83 34.24
C ASP A 621 29.50 4.65 34.33
N VAL A 622 28.77 4.80 33.23
CA VAL A 622 27.31 4.58 33.19
C VAL A 622 26.95 3.10 33.05
N ILE A 623 27.72 2.35 32.25
CA ILE A 623 27.39 0.96 31.87
C ILE A 623 28.03 -0.04 32.84
N VAL A 624 29.32 0.15 33.15
CA VAL A 624 30.16 -0.80 33.88
C VAL A 624 29.97 -0.63 35.39
N THR A 625 29.62 -1.73 36.05
CA THR A 625 29.56 -1.78 37.52
C THR A 625 30.97 -2.06 38.04
N LYS A 626 31.53 -1.16 38.84
CA LYS A 626 32.76 -1.42 39.59
C LYS A 626 32.38 -2.29 40.80
N GLU A 627 33.07 -3.42 40.97
CA GLU A 627 32.93 -4.29 42.14
C GLU A 627 33.48 -3.61 43.40
#